data_AF-A0A971RBG0-F1
#
_entry.id   AF-A0A971RBG0-F1
#
_cell.length_a   1.000
_cell.length_b   1.000
_cell.length_c   1.000
_cell.angle_alpha   90.00
_cell.angle_beta   90.00
_cell.angle_gamma   90.00
#
_symmetry.space_group_name_H-M   'P 1'
#
loop_
_entity.id
_entity.type
_entity.pdbx_description
1 polymer ?
#
loop_
_entity_poly.entity_id
_entity_poly.type
_entity_poly.pdbx_seq_one_letter_code
_entity_poly.pdbx_strand_id
1 'polypeptide(L)' 'MGKSVKIHHEGQNPKRPFKEMLPNQHRGKGNDAINHPNKNKPSQIDRKEFNKAKKEYWKKEYENK' A
#
# COMPACT_ATOMS: atom_id res chain seq x y z
N MET A 1 9.08 -17.44 10.36
CA MET A 1 7.78 -16.72 10.33
C MET A 1 7.86 -15.59 9.32
N GLY A 2 7.19 -15.74 8.16
CA GLY A 2 7.11 -14.68 7.16
C GLY A 2 6.26 -13.53 7.69
N LYS A 3 6.87 -12.36 7.97
CA LYS A 3 6.10 -11.18 8.32
C LYS A 3 5.32 -10.74 7.08
N SER A 4 4.00 -10.77 7.14
CA SER A 4 3.15 -10.30 6.03
C SER A 4 3.38 -8.80 5.81
N VAL A 5 4.18 -8.47 4.80
CA VAL A 5 4.41 -7.08 4.39
C VAL A 5 3.14 -6.56 3.71
N LYS A 6 2.76 -5.32 4.02
CA LYS A 6 1.69 -4.60 3.35
C LYS A 6 2.32 -3.57 2.43
N ILE A 7 1.82 -3.48 1.19
CA ILE A 7 2.18 -2.38 0.30
C ILE A 7 1.14 -1.26 0.35
N HIS A 8 1.62 -0.03 0.28
CA HIS A 8 0.80 1.17 0.20
C HIS A 8 1.38 2.14 -0.83
N HIS A 9 0.55 2.84 -1.58
CA HIS A 9 1.04 3.96 -2.39
C HIS A 9 1.41 5.12 -1.46
N GLU A 10 2.60 5.68 -1.65
CA GLU A 10 3.04 6.81 -0.84
C GLU A 10 2.05 7.99 -0.94
N GLY A 11 1.60 8.48 0.23
CA GLY A 11 0.66 9.61 0.32
C GLY A 11 -0.73 9.35 -0.28
N GLN A 12 -1.15 8.09 -0.41
CA GLN A 12 -2.40 7.71 -1.09
C GLN A 12 -2.49 8.19 -2.55
N ASN A 13 -1.35 8.33 -3.23
CA ASN A 13 -1.29 8.76 -4.64
C ASN A 13 -1.02 7.57 -5.57
N PRO A 14 -1.93 7.22 -6.50
CA PRO A 14 -1.81 6.04 -7.34
C PRO A 14 -0.64 6.13 -8.34
N LYS A 15 -0.11 7.34 -8.59
CA LYS A 15 1.05 7.57 -9.47
C LYS A 15 2.39 7.39 -8.75
N ARG A 16 2.39 7.32 -7.42
CA ARG A 16 3.62 7.13 -6.62
C ARG A 16 3.91 5.63 -6.45
N PRO A 17 5.18 5.24 -6.28
CA PRO A 17 5.55 3.85 -6.11
C PRO A 17 4.89 3.21 -4.89
N PHE A 18 4.78 1.88 -4.91
CA PHE A 18 4.44 1.11 -3.72
C PHE A 18 5.58 1.17 -2.71
N LYS A 19 5.21 1.34 -1.44
CA LYS A 19 6.09 1.21 -0.31
C LYS A 19 5.71 -0.02 0.49
N GLU A 20 6.66 -0.92 0.66
CA GLU A 20 6.56 -2.07 1.54
C GLU A 20 6.66 -1.62 3.00
N MET A 21 5.69 -2.02 3.81
CA MET A 21 5.60 -1.67 5.22
C MET A 21 5.08 -2.85 6.04
N LEU A 22 5.64 -3.07 7.23
CA LEU A 22 5.07 -4.03 8.16
C LEU A 22 3.67 -3.57 8.62
N PRO A 23 2.76 -4.48 9.02
CA PRO A 23 1.41 -4.10 9.45
C PRO A 23 1.40 -3.05 10.57
N ASN A 24 2.35 -3.15 11.51
CA ASN A 24 2.52 -2.20 12.60
C ASN A 24 3.05 -0.82 12.12
N GLN A 25 3.88 -0.80 11.08
CA GLN A 25 4.35 0.45 10.46
C GLN A 25 3.28 1.10 9.58
N HIS A 26 2.39 0.29 9.00
CA HIS A 26 1.31 0.79 8.16
C HIS A 26 0.17 1.37 9.01
N ARG A 27 -0.32 0.63 10.02
CA ARG A 27 -1.52 1.02 10.79
C ARG A 27 -1.33 1.13 12.30
N GLY A 28 -0.19 0.69 12.84
CA GLY A 28 0.06 0.69 14.28
C GLY A 28 0.49 2.06 14.82
N LYS A 29 0.35 2.27 16.13
CA LYS A 29 0.85 3.44 16.90
C LYS A 29 0.69 4.81 16.20
N GLY A 30 -0.51 5.12 15.69
CA GLY A 30 -0.79 6.41 15.03
C GLY A 30 -0.33 6.53 13.57
N ASN A 31 0.40 5.54 13.05
CA ASN A 31 0.83 5.51 11.65
C ASN A 31 -0.36 5.41 10.66
N ASP A 32 -1.51 4.90 11.10
CA ASP A 32 -2.73 4.87 10.27
C ASP A 32 -3.13 6.28 9.82
N ALA A 33 -3.11 7.26 10.72
CA ALA A 33 -3.46 8.65 10.39
C ALA A 33 -2.39 9.33 9.52
N ILE A 34 -1.11 9.02 9.75
CA ILE A 34 0.02 9.56 8.97
C ILE A 34 0.02 9.02 7.54
N ASN A 35 -0.18 7.71 7.38
CA ASN A 35 -0.15 7.03 6.08
C ASN A 35 -1.47 7.17 5.32
N HIS A 36 -2.58 7.49 6.00
CA HIS A 36 -3.88 7.71 5.39
C HIS A 36 -4.41 9.13 5.66
N PRO A 37 -3.71 10.18 5.18
CA PRO A 37 -4.07 11.56 5.47
C PRO A 37 -5.44 11.96 4.88
N ASN A 38 -5.88 11.28 3.81
CA ASN A 38 -7.17 11.53 3.16
C ASN A 38 -8.24 10.49 3.50
N LYS A 39 -8.12 9.76 4.62
CA LYS A 39 -9.09 8.71 5.03
C LYS A 39 -10.53 9.23 5.18
N ASN A 40 -10.69 10.51 5.51
CA ASN A 40 -11.98 11.18 5.67
C ASN A 40 -12.48 11.85 4.38
N LYS A 41 -11.76 11.72 3.27
CA LYS A 41 -12.13 12.29 1.96
C LYS A 41 -12.58 11.16 1.02
N PRO A 42 -13.33 11.50 -0.05
CA PRO A 42 -13.61 10.55 -1.11
C PRO A 42 -12.33 9.89 -1.63
N SER A 43 -12.40 8.59 -1.93
CA SER A 43 -11.28 7.84 -2.49
C SER A 43 -10.80 8.49 -3.77
N GLN A 44 -9.54 8.90 -3.80
CA GLN A 44 -8.92 9.49 -5.01
C GLN A 44 -8.31 8.42 -5.93
N ILE A 45 -8.42 7.15 -5.55
CA ILE A 45 -7.93 6.01 -6.32
C ILE A 45 -9.09 5.12 -6.76
N ASP A 46 -8.97 4.58 -7.97
CA ASP A 46 -9.77 3.44 -8.40
C ASP A 46 -9.26 2.18 -7.66
N ARG A 47 -10.15 1.56 -6.87
CA ARG A 47 -9.83 0.37 -6.09
C ARG A 47 -9.53 -0.85 -6.97
N LYS A 48 -10.14 -0.95 -8.15
CA LYS A 48 -9.88 -2.03 -9.12
C LYS A 48 -8.47 -1.89 -9.71
N GLU A 49 -8.09 -0.69 -10.12
CA GLU A 49 -6.73 -0.41 -10.62
C GLU A 49 -5.68 -0.66 -9.53
N PHE A 50 -5.94 -0.19 -8.30
CA PHE A 50 -5.05 -0.44 -7.16
C PHE A 50 -4.83 -1.94 -6.93
N ASN A 51 -5.90 -2.74 -6.97
CA ASN A 51 -5.79 -4.18 -6.80
C ASN A 51 -5.02 -4.86 -7.94
N LYS A 52 -5.16 -4.36 -9.17
CA LYS A 52 -4.39 -4.84 -10.33
C LYS A 52 -2.90 -4.53 -10.15
N ALA A 53 -2.55 -3.26 -9.90
CA ALA A 53 -1.18 -2.82 -9.70
C ALA A 53 -0.49 -3.53 -8.52
N LYS A 54 -1.23 -3.79 -7.42
CA LYS A 54 -0.73 -4.56 -6.29
C LYS A 54 -0.37 -6.00 -6.69
N LYS A 55 -1.19 -6.66 -7.51
CA LYS A 55 -0.90 -8.03 -8.00
C LYS A 55 0.33 -8.02 -8.90
N GLU A 56 0.42 -7.08 -9.83
CA GLU A 56 1.56 -6.93 -10.74
C GLU A 56 2.87 -6.66 -9.99
N TYR A 57 2.83 -5.83 -8.95
CA TYR A 57 3.98 -5.58 -8.07
C TYR A 57 4.50 -6.88 -7.44
N TRP A 58 3.63 -7.65 -6.78
CA TRP A 58 4.04 -8.90 -6.15
C TRP A 58 4.49 -9.96 -7.15
N LYS A 59 3.85 -10.05 -8.32
CA LYS A 59 4.33 -10.90 -9.42
C LYS A 59 5.75 -10.53 -9.82
N LYS A 60 6.03 -9.25 -10.04
CA LYS A 60 7.38 -8.80 -10.40
C LYS A 60 8.43 -9.11 -9.33
N GLU A 61 8.10 -8.91 -8.05
CA GLU A 61 9.05 -9.10 -6.94
C GLU A 61 9.28 -10.58 -6.57
N TYR A 62 8.33 -11.48 -6.87
CA TYR A 62 8.36 -12.87 -6.41
C TYR A 62 8.31 -13.93 -7.53
N GLU A 63 7.79 -13.64 -8.72
CA GLU A 63 7.84 -14.58 -9.87
C GLU A 63 9.18 -14.49 -10.64
N ASN A 64 9.99 -13.45 -10.43
CA ASN A 64 11.31 -13.28 -11.05
C ASN A 64 12.49 -13.58 -10.09
N LYS A 65 12.26 -14.33 -9.02
CA LYS A 65 13.30 -14.77 -8.06
C LYS A 65 13.52 -16.27 -8.15
#